data_AF-A0A2X3B0H9-F1
#
_entry.id   AF-A0A2X3B0H9-F1
#
_cell.length_a   1.000
_cell.length_b   1.000
_cell.length_c   1.000
_cell.angle_alpha   90.00
_cell.angle_beta   90.00
_cell.angle_gamma   90.00
#
_symmetry.space_group_name_H-M   'P 1'
#
loop_
_entity.id
_entity.type
_entity.pdbx_description
1 polymer ?
#
loop_
_entity_poly.entity_id
_entity_poly.type
_entity_poly.pdbx_seq_one_letter_code
_entity_poly.pdbx_strand_id
1 'polypeptide(L)'
;MWEDFNNLEVLQGDPIQKWSEIMLNASPTLVTQELERLLELLATFEVAFEESGNDLRKFTHTHKEQIQAQMQNIAIESMAKILSENE
;
A
#
# COMPACT_ATOMS: atom_id res chain seq x y z
N MET A 1 9.88 -2.77 13.95
CA MET A 1 8.66 -1.93 14.03
C MET A 1 7.54 -2.58 13.20
N TRP A 2 7.35 -3.90 13.33
CA TRP A 2 6.38 -4.69 12.54
C TRP A 2 5.62 -5.70 13.40
N GLU A 3 5.73 -5.62 14.73
CA GLU A 3 5.12 -6.63 15.63
C GLU A 3 3.73 -6.22 16.15
N ASP A 4 3.38 -4.93 16.08
CA ASP A 4 2.17 -4.42 16.75
C ASP A 4 0.87 -4.53 15.93
N PHE A 5 0.95 -4.70 14.60
CA PHE A 5 -0.25 -4.74 13.74
C PHE A 5 -0.92 -6.12 13.67
N ASN A 6 -0.25 -7.19 14.13
CA ASN A 6 -0.81 -8.56 14.10
C ASN A 6 -2.00 -8.76 15.05
N ASN A 7 -2.25 -7.83 15.98
CA ASN A 7 -3.34 -7.93 16.97
C ASN A 7 -4.64 -7.22 16.55
N LEU A 8 -4.66 -6.54 15.39
CA LEU A 8 -5.88 -5.90 14.89
C LEU A 8 -6.72 -6.96 14.16
N GLU A 9 -7.81 -7.41 14.79
CA GLU A 9 -8.75 -8.39 14.22
C GLU A 9 -9.31 -7.94 12.86
N VAL A 10 -9.41 -6.62 12.64
CA VAL A 10 -9.80 -6.00 11.35
C VAL A 10 -8.81 -6.27 10.21
N LEU A 11 -7.56 -6.62 10.52
CA LEU A 11 -6.50 -6.93 9.55
C LEU A 11 -6.37 -8.44 9.24
N GLN A 12 -7.20 -9.31 9.84
CA GLN A 12 -7.20 -10.73 9.49
C GLN A 12 -7.89 -10.98 8.13
N GLY A 13 -7.21 -11.73 7.25
CA GLY A 13 -7.69 -12.05 5.89
C GLY A 13 -6.67 -11.68 4.81
N ASP A 14 -7.08 -11.64 3.54
CA ASP A 14 -6.25 -11.10 2.46
C ASP A 14 -6.10 -9.58 2.63
N PRO A 15 -4.87 -9.05 2.85
CA PRO A 15 -4.67 -7.64 3.12
C PRO A 15 -5.17 -6.72 2.00
N ILE A 16 -5.08 -7.17 0.74
CA ILE A 16 -5.53 -6.37 -0.41
C ILE A 16 -7.06 -6.26 -0.42
N GLN A 17 -7.76 -7.36 -0.16
CA GLN A 17 -9.21 -7.35 -0.02
C GLN A 17 -9.64 -6.43 1.13
N LYS A 18 -9.02 -6.56 2.30
CA LYS A 18 -9.33 -5.71 3.46
C LYS A 18 -9.04 -4.24 3.22
N TRP A 19 -7.94 -3.93 2.55
CA TRP A 19 -7.61 -2.58 2.16
C TRP A 19 -8.68 -1.98 1.26
N SER A 20 -9.14 -2.73 0.25
CA SER A 20 -10.24 -2.30 -0.62
C SER A 20 -11.53 -2.03 0.17
N GLU A 21 -11.89 -2.91 1.11
CA GLU A 21 -13.03 -2.72 2.00
C GLU A 21 -12.91 -1.42 2.81
N ILE A 22 -11.74 -1.12 3.39
CA ILE A 22 -11.51 0.11 4.15
C ILE A 22 -11.57 1.35 3.25
N MET A 23 -10.90 1.34 2.10
CA MET A 23 -10.88 2.46 1.15
C MET A 23 -12.28 2.85 0.68
N LEU A 24 -13.18 1.88 0.53
CA LEU A 24 -14.56 2.13 0.07
C LEU A 24 -15.50 2.62 1.17
N ASN A 25 -15.16 2.42 2.45
CA ASN A 25 -16.05 2.70 3.58
C ASN A 25 -15.55 3.82 4.52
N ALA A 26 -14.28 4.20 4.45
CA ALA A 26 -13.74 5.29 5.25
C ALA A 26 -14.24 6.67 4.79
N SER A 27 -14.04 7.70 5.63
CA SER A 27 -14.36 9.09 5.28
C SER A 27 -13.69 9.50 3.96
N PRO A 28 -14.40 10.13 3.02
CA PRO A 28 -13.81 10.58 1.75
C PRO A 28 -12.55 11.44 1.93
N THR A 29 -12.49 12.24 2.99
CA THR A 29 -11.31 13.08 3.29
C THR A 29 -10.07 12.24 3.59
N LEU A 30 -10.19 11.23 4.46
CA LEU A 30 -9.08 10.35 4.83
C LEU A 30 -8.63 9.52 3.62
N VAL A 31 -9.59 9.03 2.83
CA VAL A 31 -9.32 8.28 1.60
C VAL A 31 -8.58 9.15 0.59
N THR A 32 -9.00 10.40 0.38
CA THR A 32 -8.30 11.33 -0.52
C THR A 32 -6.86 11.57 -0.06
N GLN A 33 -6.64 11.85 1.22
CA GLN A 33 -5.29 12.07 1.76
C GLN A 33 -4.38 10.87 1.55
N GLU A 34 -4.88 9.66 1.81
CA GLU A 34 -4.09 8.44 1.62
C GLU A 34 -3.85 8.13 0.14
N LEU A 35 -4.82 8.39 -0.75
CA LEU A 35 -4.63 8.26 -2.20
C LEU A 35 -3.60 9.24 -2.74
N GLU A 36 -3.61 10.49 -2.29
CA GLU A 36 -2.61 11.50 -2.65
C GLU A 36 -1.21 11.06 -2.19
N ARG A 37 -1.08 10.54 -0.97
CA ARG A 37 0.18 9.98 -0.46
C ARG A 37 0.67 8.79 -1.29
N LEU A 38 -0.22 7.86 -1.65
CA LEU A 38 0.12 6.71 -2.50
C LEU A 38 0.53 7.14 -3.90
N LEU A 39 -0.12 8.16 -4.46
CA LEU A 39 0.20 8.72 -5.76
C LEU A 39 1.58 9.40 -5.77
N GLU A 40 1.89 10.18 -4.75
CA GLU A 40 3.22 10.79 -4.58
C GLU A 40 4.31 9.73 -4.46
N LEU A 41 4.06 8.66 -3.69
CA LEU A 41 5.00 7.55 -3.56
C LEU A 41 5.21 6.82 -4.90
N LEU A 42 4.15 6.59 -5.68
CA LEU A 42 4.24 6.00 -7.01
C LEU A 42 5.10 6.87 -7.93
N ALA A 43 4.80 8.17 -8.02
CA ALA A 43 5.56 9.12 -8.83
C ALA A 43 7.04 9.16 -8.43
N THR A 44 7.33 9.09 -7.13
CA THR A 44 8.71 9.04 -6.60
C THR A 44 9.45 7.82 -7.11
N PHE A 45 8.82 6.63 -7.06
CA PHE A 45 9.45 5.40 -7.55
C PHE A 45 9.56 5.37 -9.07
N GLU A 46 8.61 5.92 -9.81
CA GLU A 46 8.69 6.03 -11.27
C GLU A 46 9.90 6.87 -11.69
N VAL A 47 10.06 8.06 -11.12
CA VAL A 47 11.22 8.93 -11.40
C VAL A 47 12.54 8.24 -11.03
N ALA A 48 12.64 7.68 -9.82
CA ALA A 48 13.86 7.01 -9.36
C ALA A 48 14.20 5.78 -10.23
N PHE A 49 13.18 5.04 -10.70
CA PHE A 49 13.39 3.87 -11.54
C PHE A 49 13.79 4.25 -12.96
N GLU A 50 13.18 5.29 -13.54
CA GLU A 50 13.58 5.84 -14.83
C GLU A 50 15.05 6.29 -14.83
N GLU A 51 15.48 7.00 -13.78
CA GLU A 51 16.88 7.43 -13.60
C GLU A 51 17.87 6.25 -13.50
N SER A 52 17.40 5.08 -13.03
CA SER A 52 18.25 3.89 -12.92
C SER A 52 18.57 3.22 -14.26
N GLY A 53 17.85 3.57 -15.34
CA GLY A 53 18.01 2.98 -16.67
C GLY A 53 17.56 1.52 -16.79
N ASN A 54 16.83 1.00 -15.80
CA ASN A 54 16.32 -0.37 -15.79
C ASN A 54 15.06 -0.53 -16.65
N ASP A 55 14.81 -1.76 -17.12
CA ASP A 55 13.57 -2.12 -17.83
C ASP A 55 12.50 -2.59 -16.84
N LEU A 56 11.44 -1.79 -16.69
CA LEU A 56 10.35 -2.06 -15.76
C LEU A 56 9.62 -3.36 -16.09
N ARG A 57 9.39 -3.68 -17.38
CA ARG A 57 8.67 -4.90 -17.77
C ARG A 57 9.46 -6.13 -17.39
N LYS A 58 10.78 -6.11 -17.63
CA LYS A 58 11.68 -7.18 -17.21
C LYS A 58 11.70 -7.30 -15.69
N PHE A 59 11.81 -6.18 -14.98
CA PHE A 59 11.84 -6.15 -13.52
C PHE A 59 10.57 -6.76 -12.91
N THR A 60 9.39 -6.34 -13.39
CA THR A 60 8.10 -6.87 -12.93
C THR A 60 7.97 -8.37 -13.18
N HIS A 61 8.44 -8.85 -14.34
CA HIS A 61 8.37 -10.26 -14.68
C HIS A 61 9.23 -11.12 -13.75
N THR A 62 10.44 -10.67 -13.40
CA THR A 62 11.39 -11.44 -12.58
C THR A 62 11.14 -11.32 -11.07
N HIS A 63 10.36 -10.33 -10.62
CA HIS A 63 10.13 -10.05 -9.19
C HIS A 63 8.66 -10.14 -8.78
N LYS A 64 7.86 -10.94 -9.50
CA LYS A 64 6.40 -11.01 -9.29
C LYS A 64 6.00 -11.32 -7.85
N GLU A 65 6.67 -12.25 -7.20
CA GLU A 65 6.37 -12.65 -5.81
C GLU A 65 6.73 -11.54 -4.81
N GLN A 66 7.89 -10.89 -5.00
CA GLN A 66 8.33 -9.78 -4.18
C GLN A 66 7.39 -8.56 -4.33
N ILE A 67 6.92 -8.30 -5.55
CA ILE A 67 5.92 -7.26 -5.81
C ILE A 67 4.60 -7.60 -5.10
N GLN A 68 4.14 -8.86 -5.17
CA GLN A 68 2.91 -9.27 -4.49
C GLN A 68 3.03 -9.11 -2.96
N ALA A 69 4.15 -9.51 -2.37
CA ALA A 69 4.41 -9.31 -0.95
C ALA A 69 4.48 -7.81 -0.59
N GLN A 70 5.12 -7.00 -1.43
CA GLN A 70 5.19 -5.56 -1.21
C GLN A 70 3.81 -4.88 -1.32
N MET A 71 2.94 -5.35 -2.22
CA MET A 71 1.55 -4.88 -2.29
C MET A 71 0.78 -5.17 -1.00
N GLN A 72 0.96 -6.36 -0.41
CA GLN A 72 0.35 -6.68 0.88
C GLN A 72 0.86 -5.77 2.00
N ASN A 73 2.16 -5.47 2.04
CA ASN A 73 2.74 -4.55 3.02
C ASN A 73 2.17 -3.13 2.87
N ILE A 74 2.09 -2.63 1.63
CA ILE A 74 1.52 -1.29 1.34
C ILE A 74 0.05 -1.24 1.76
N ALA A 75 -0.72 -2.29 1.46
CA ALA A 75 -2.12 -2.39 1.89
C ALA A 75 -2.26 -2.30 3.42
N ILE A 76 -1.42 -3.03 4.17
CA ILE A 76 -1.41 -2.99 5.64
C ILE A 76 -1.08 -1.59 6.16
N GLU A 77 -0.02 -0.96 5.66
CA GLU A 77 0.37 0.38 6.07
C GLU A 77 -0.73 1.42 5.77
N SER A 78 -1.32 1.32 4.58
CA SER A 78 -2.39 2.21 4.13
C SER A 78 -3.64 2.08 4.99
N MET A 79 -4.06 0.85 5.31
CA MET A 79 -5.15 0.59 6.25
C MET A 79 -4.85 1.18 7.63
N ALA A 80 -3.65 0.97 8.16
CA ALA A 80 -3.25 1.46 9.48
C ALA A 80 -3.33 2.99 9.56
N LYS A 81 -2.88 3.71 8.53
CA LYS A 81 -2.98 5.18 8.45
C LYS A 81 -4.42 5.65 8.52
N ILE A 82 -5.28 5.11 7.66
CA ILE A 82 -6.71 5.48 7.61
C ILE A 82 -7.40 5.20 8.95
N LEU A 83 -7.12 4.04 9.56
CA LEU A 83 -7.73 3.67 10.84
C LEU A 83 -7.22 4.54 12.00
N SER A 84 -5.93 4.88 12.03
CA SER A 84 -5.34 5.70 13.09
C SER A 84 -5.82 7.16 13.11
N GLU A 85 -6.22 7.70 11.97
CA GLU A 85 -6.77 9.06 11.85
C GLU A 85 -8.28 9.11 12.12
N ASN A 86 -8.91 7.94 12.29
CA ASN A 86 -10.33 7.79 12.58
C ASN A 86 -10.60 7.49 14.08
N GLU A 87 -9.55 7.25 14.87
CA GLU A 87 -9.56 7.20 16.34
C GLU A 87 -9.40 8.59 16.97
#